data_AF-A0A515A312-F1
#
_entry.id   AF-A0A515A312-F1
#
_cell.length_a   1.000
_cell.length_b   1.000
_cell.length_c   1.000
_cell.angle_alpha   90.00
_cell.angle_beta   90.00
_cell.angle_gamma   90.00
#
_symmetry.space_group_name_H-M   'P 1'
#
loop_
_entity.id
_entity.type
_entity.pdbx_description
1 polymer ?
#
loop_
_entity_poly.entity_id
_entity_poly.type
_entity_poly.pdbx_seq_one_letter_code
_entity_poly.pdbx_strand_id
1 'polypeptide(L)'
;MNKTATNTFINYVNKMVSRTDWQREVESLYTNYYLISLVLAYPSTASAPEVSQFRRLQSTLIKTIEQFVAELDQQTKQTQSPSAINCLLKSHIAVMQTLNGQIGNLLKEQAAGVS
;
A
#
# COMPACT_ATOMS: atom_id res chain seq x y z
N MET A 1 -1.72 23.41 -28.19
CA MET A 1 -1.29 22.12 -27.58
C MET A 1 -1.37 22.24 -26.07
N ASN A 2 -2.21 21.40 -25.46
CA ASN A 2 -2.66 21.43 -24.06
C ASN A 2 -1.52 21.15 -23.06
N LYS A 3 -1.13 22.15 -22.27
CA LYS A 3 -0.32 21.96 -21.03
C LYS A 3 -1.08 22.34 -19.76
N THR A 4 -2.33 22.77 -19.86
CA THR A 4 -3.05 23.44 -18.76
C THR A 4 -3.97 22.50 -17.96
N ALA A 5 -4.37 21.35 -18.49
CA ALA A 5 -5.34 20.46 -17.84
C ALA A 5 -4.71 19.55 -16.75
N THR A 6 -3.48 19.10 -16.95
CA THR A 6 -2.81 18.14 -16.05
C THR A 6 -2.51 18.75 -14.67
N ASN A 7 -2.24 20.07 -14.62
CA ASN A 7 -1.85 20.76 -13.38
C ASN A 7 -3.07 21.06 -12.48
N THR A 8 -4.24 21.32 -13.06
CA THR A 8 -5.48 21.58 -12.31
C THR A 8 -6.00 20.29 -11.66
N PHE A 9 -5.90 19.17 -12.36
CA PHE A 9 -6.31 17.86 -11.86
C PHE A 9 -5.43 17.40 -10.68
N ILE A 10 -4.11 17.47 -10.81
CA ILE A 10 -3.16 17.13 -9.72
C ILE A 10 -3.37 18.04 -8.51
N ASN A 11 -3.56 19.35 -8.71
CA ASN A 11 -3.84 20.30 -7.63
C ASN A 11 -5.21 20.07 -6.96
N TYR A 12 -6.21 19.57 -7.69
CA TYR A 12 -7.53 19.26 -7.15
C TYR A 12 -7.53 17.96 -6.35
N VAL A 13 -6.87 16.90 -6.85
CA VAL A 13 -6.67 15.64 -6.10
C VAL A 13 -5.91 15.91 -4.80
N ASN A 14 -4.84 16.72 -4.85
CA ASN A 14 -4.09 17.14 -3.66
C ASN A 14 -4.89 18.02 -2.68
N LYS A 15 -6.01 18.61 -3.10
CA LYS A 15 -6.89 19.46 -2.27
C LYS A 15 -8.04 18.69 -1.63
N MET A 16 -8.55 17.62 -2.27
CA MET A 16 -9.70 16.84 -1.76
C MET A 16 -9.29 15.61 -0.95
N VAL A 17 -8.18 14.99 -1.33
CA VAL A 17 -7.47 14.03 -0.49
C VAL A 17 -6.25 14.80 -0.07
N SER A 18 -6.23 15.26 1.19
CA SER A 18 -5.01 15.83 1.76
C SER A 18 -3.84 14.98 1.30
N ARG A 19 -2.75 15.64 0.89
CA ARG A 19 -1.46 15.10 0.43
C ARG A 19 -0.78 14.19 1.48
N THR A 20 -1.53 13.39 2.25
CA THR A 20 -1.14 12.79 3.53
C THR A 20 -1.74 11.41 3.79
N ASP A 21 -2.87 10.98 3.21
CA ASP A 21 -3.46 9.67 3.58
C ASP A 21 -2.99 8.53 2.67
N TRP A 22 -3.24 8.60 1.35
CA TRP A 22 -2.79 7.54 0.43
C TRP A 22 -1.26 7.42 0.38
N GLN A 23 -0.54 8.54 0.50
CA GLN A 23 0.93 8.55 0.55
C GLN A 23 1.44 7.87 1.83
N ARG A 24 0.84 8.17 2.99
CA ARG A 24 1.16 7.51 4.26
C ARG A 24 0.89 6.01 4.20
N GLU A 25 -0.21 5.59 3.59
CA GLU A 25 -0.51 4.16 3.45
C GLU A 25 0.49 3.45 2.53
N VAL A 26 0.88 4.06 1.41
CA VAL A 26 1.92 3.52 0.51
C VAL A 26 3.28 3.44 1.22
N GLU A 27 3.68 4.48 1.97
CA GLU A 27 4.90 4.48 2.78
C GLU A 27 4.88 3.39 3.86
N SER A 28 3.72 3.18 4.50
CA SER A 28 3.53 2.13 5.50
C SER A 28 3.62 0.73 4.88
N LEU A 29 3.01 0.50 3.70
CA LEU A 29 3.16 -0.75 2.97
C LEU A 29 4.61 -1.03 2.59
N TYR A 30 5.35 -0.03 2.11
CA TYR A 30 6.75 -0.17 1.76
C TYR A 30 7.60 -0.53 2.99
N THR A 31 7.36 0.15 4.12
CA THR A 31 8.00 -0.15 5.40
C THR A 31 7.71 -1.59 5.83
N ASN A 32 6.46 -2.02 5.74
CA ASN A 32 6.04 -3.38 6.09
C ASN A 32 6.65 -4.44 5.16
N TYR A 33 6.72 -4.17 3.86
CA TYR A 33 7.42 -5.03 2.90
C TYR A 33 8.91 -5.20 3.27
N TYR A 34 9.58 -4.11 3.64
CA TYR A 34 10.97 -4.15 4.09
C TYR A 34 11.15 -4.95 5.38
N LEU A 35 10.28 -4.76 6.38
CA LEU A 35 10.32 -5.50 7.64
C LEU A 35 10.12 -7.01 7.43
N ILE A 36 9.16 -7.40 6.59
CA ILE A 36 8.96 -8.81 6.22
C ILE A 36 10.21 -9.36 5.52
N SER A 37 10.82 -8.58 4.63
CA SER A 37 12.05 -8.99 3.93
C SER A 37 13.20 -9.24 4.91
N LEU A 38 13.33 -8.41 5.95
CA LEU A 38 14.32 -8.62 7.00
C LEU A 38 14.06 -9.91 7.80
N VAL A 39 12.81 -10.15 8.20
CA VAL A 39 12.41 -11.38 8.91
C VAL A 39 12.72 -12.62 8.06
N LEU A 40 12.50 -12.56 6.75
CA LEU A 40 12.74 -13.69 5.84
C LEU A 40 14.22 -13.90 5.47
N ALA A 41 15.06 -12.86 5.58
CA ALA A 41 16.45 -12.90 5.13
C ALA A 41 17.47 -13.22 6.25
N TYR A 42 17.19 -12.83 7.49
CA TYR A 42 18.02 -13.22 8.64
C TYR A 42 17.65 -14.63 9.13
N PRO A 43 18.54 -15.33 9.88
CA PRO A 43 18.16 -16.56 10.56
C PRO A 43 16.97 -16.26 11.47
N SER A 44 15.77 -16.55 10.96
CA SER A 44 14.53 -16.19 11.61
C SER A 44 14.21 -17.21 12.69
N THR A 45 13.90 -16.75 13.88
CA THR A 45 13.25 -17.60 14.90
C THR A 45 11.81 -17.97 14.50
N ALA A 46 11.30 -17.39 13.41
CA ALA A 46 9.99 -17.70 12.85
C ALA A 46 9.91 -19.17 12.40
N SER A 47 8.82 -19.81 12.81
CA SER A 47 8.47 -21.18 12.42
C SER A 47 8.13 -21.28 10.93
N ALA A 48 8.18 -22.49 10.36
CA ALA A 48 7.84 -22.70 8.95
C ALA A 48 6.43 -22.20 8.53
N PRO A 49 5.37 -22.34 9.36
CA PRO A 49 4.07 -21.72 9.08
C PRO A 49 4.12 -20.20 8.99
N GLU A 50 4.86 -19.54 9.88
CA GLU A 50 5.00 -18.08 9.92
C GLU A 50 5.77 -17.57 8.72
N VAL A 51 6.86 -18.25 8.33
CA VAL A 51 7.59 -17.96 7.10
C VAL A 51 6.67 -18.05 5.87
N SER A 52 5.82 -19.07 5.80
CA SER A 52 4.83 -19.22 4.72
C SER A 52 3.83 -18.05 4.70
N GLN A 53 3.35 -17.64 5.88
CA GLN A 53 2.44 -16.51 6.03
C GLN A 53 3.09 -15.18 5.63
N PHE A 54 4.33 -14.93 6.05
CA PHE A 54 5.11 -13.76 5.66
C PHE A 54 5.33 -13.69 4.14
N ARG A 55 5.69 -14.81 3.50
CA ARG A 55 5.83 -14.86 2.03
C ARG A 55 4.52 -14.57 1.29
N ARG A 56 3.40 -15.11 1.79
CA ARG A 56 2.06 -14.82 1.22
C ARG A 56 1.73 -13.34 1.34
N LEU A 57 1.92 -12.75 2.52
CA LEU A 57 1.71 -11.32 2.75
C LEU A 57 2.59 -10.46 1.86
N GLN A 58 3.87 -10.80 1.72
CA GLN A 58 4.80 -10.10 0.84
C GLN A 58 4.32 -10.11 -0.62
N SER A 59 3.83 -11.25 -1.12
CA SER A 59 3.26 -11.34 -2.46
C SER A 59 1.98 -10.51 -2.60
N THR A 60 1.10 -10.54 -1.61
CA THR A 60 -0.14 -9.74 -1.60
C THR A 60 0.17 -8.25 -1.62
N LEU A 61 1.13 -7.78 -0.81
CA LEU A 61 1.57 -6.38 -0.80
C LEU A 61 2.01 -5.89 -2.17
N ILE A 62 2.89 -6.65 -2.85
CA ILE A 62 3.37 -6.31 -4.19
C ILE A 62 2.19 -6.19 -5.16
N LYS A 63 1.31 -7.21 -5.19
CA LYS A 63 0.17 -7.23 -6.11
C LYS A 63 -0.80 -6.07 -5.86
N THR A 64 -1.05 -5.72 -4.61
CA THR A 64 -1.90 -4.58 -4.26
C THR A 64 -1.29 -3.27 -4.75
N ILE A 65 0.03 -3.08 -4.61
CA ILE A 65 0.71 -1.88 -5.11
C ILE A 65 0.68 -1.84 -6.64
N GLU A 66 0.98 -2.97 -7.31
CA GLU A 66 0.93 -3.07 -8.77
C GLU A 66 -0.47 -2.73 -9.32
N GLN A 67 -1.50 -3.29 -8.70
CA GLN A 67 -2.89 -3.03 -9.07
C GLN A 67 -3.29 -1.57 -8.83
N PHE A 68 -2.88 -0.99 -7.69
CA PHE A 68 -3.10 0.42 -7.40
C PHE A 68 -2.50 1.33 -8.47
N VAL A 69 -1.24 1.08 -8.84
CA VAL A 69 -0.54 1.88 -9.86
C VAL A 69 -1.20 1.72 -11.24
N ALA A 70 -1.56 0.49 -11.62
CA ALA A 70 -2.22 0.22 -12.90
C ALA A 70 -3.58 0.92 -13.00
N GLU A 71 -4.40 0.84 -11.95
CA GLU A 71 -5.72 1.47 -11.91
C GLU A 71 -5.60 3.01 -11.87
N LEU A 72 -4.63 3.56 -11.15
CA LEU A 72 -4.37 5.01 -11.14
C LEU A 72 -3.91 5.53 -12.52
N ASP A 73 -3.03 4.80 -13.20
CA ASP A 73 -2.57 5.13 -14.56
C ASP A 73 -3.73 5.04 -15.57
N GLN A 74 -4.57 4.02 -15.48
CA GLN A 74 -5.77 3.90 -16.31
C GLN A 74 -6.73 5.08 -16.10
N GLN A 75 -7.00 5.44 -14.85
CA GLN A 75 -7.91 6.53 -14.48
C GLN A 75 -7.42 7.89 -14.97
N THR A 76 -6.11 8.14 -14.87
CA THR A 76 -5.49 9.39 -15.35
C THR A 76 -5.49 9.50 -16.88
N LYS A 77 -5.29 8.39 -17.60
CA LYS A 77 -5.37 8.33 -19.07
C LYS A 77 -6.78 8.51 -19.61
N GLN A 78 -7.79 8.00 -18.91
CA GLN A 78 -9.19 8.04 -19.34
C GLN A 78 -9.91 9.37 -19.02
N THR A 79 -9.23 10.34 -18.41
CA THR A 79 -9.82 11.64 -18.00
C THR A 79 -11.10 11.46 -17.16
N GLN A 80 -11.08 10.50 -16.23
CA GLN A 80 -12.26 10.22 -15.39
C GLN A 80 -12.50 11.35 -14.38
N SER A 81 -13.74 11.46 -13.90
CA SER A 81 -14.14 12.51 -12.96
C SER A 81 -13.30 12.43 -11.67
N PRO A 82 -13.03 13.57 -11.00
CA PRO A 82 -12.33 13.57 -9.73
C PRO A 82 -12.97 12.70 -8.65
N SER A 83 -14.29 12.48 -8.71
CA SER A 83 -15.02 11.57 -7.82
C SER A 83 -14.64 10.09 -8.02
N ALA A 84 -14.40 9.65 -9.26
CA ALA A 84 -13.98 8.28 -9.56
C ALA A 84 -12.59 8.00 -8.98
N ILE A 85 -11.68 8.97 -9.11
CA ILE A 85 -10.32 8.87 -8.58
C ILE A 85 -10.31 8.91 -7.05
N ASN A 86 -11.15 9.74 -6.44
CA ASN A 86 -11.33 9.72 -4.98
C ASN A 86 -11.89 8.36 -4.48
N CYS A 87 -12.85 7.77 -5.20
CA CYS A 87 -13.39 6.46 -4.87
C CYS A 87 -12.31 5.36 -4.95
N LEU A 88 -11.53 5.35 -6.03
CA LEU A 88 -10.38 4.46 -6.20
C LEU A 88 -9.40 4.59 -5.04
N LEU A 89 -8.96 5.81 -4.73
CA LEU A 89 -8.01 6.08 -3.65
C LEU A 89 -8.54 5.56 -2.30
N LYS A 90 -9.81 5.83 -1.97
CA LYS A 90 -10.42 5.34 -0.72
C LYS A 90 -10.47 3.81 -0.65
N SER A 91 -10.81 3.15 -1.75
CA SER A 91 -10.87 1.69 -1.81
C SER A 91 -9.50 1.06 -1.57
N HIS A 92 -8.46 1.58 -2.23
CA HIS A 92 -7.10 1.10 -2.04
C HIS A 92 -6.58 1.39 -0.63
N ILE A 93 -6.81 2.60 -0.08
CA ILE A 93 -6.45 2.93 1.31
C ILE A 93 -7.02 1.89 2.30
N ALA A 94 -8.28 1.48 2.16
CA ALA A 94 -8.88 0.50 3.06
C ALA A 94 -8.21 -0.89 2.98
N VAL A 95 -7.83 -1.32 1.77
CA VAL A 95 -7.06 -2.56 1.56
C VAL A 95 -5.67 -2.43 2.20
N MET A 96 -4.98 -1.31 1.96
CA MET A 96 -3.65 -1.05 2.52
C MET A 96 -3.66 -1.04 4.05
N GLN A 97 -4.64 -0.38 4.66
CA GLN A 97 -4.83 -0.36 6.12
C GLN A 97 -5.06 -1.75 6.70
N THR A 98 -5.85 -2.58 6.01
CA THR A 98 -6.09 -3.97 6.43
C THR A 98 -4.80 -4.78 6.40
N LEU A 99 -4.01 -4.66 5.32
CA LEU A 99 -2.73 -5.34 5.19
C LEU A 99 -1.73 -4.85 6.24
N ASN A 100 -1.64 -3.53 6.47
CA ASN A 100 -0.78 -2.93 7.49
C ASN A 100 -1.15 -3.44 8.90
N GLY A 101 -2.44 -3.57 9.20
CA GLY A 101 -2.92 -4.14 10.47
C GLY A 101 -2.54 -5.62 10.65
N GLN A 102 -2.73 -6.45 9.62
CA GLN A 102 -2.35 -7.87 9.66
C GLN A 102 -0.86 -8.06 9.89
N ILE A 103 -0.02 -7.27 9.20
CA ILE A 103 1.43 -7.34 9.32
C ILE A 103 1.90 -6.83 10.67
N GLY A 104 1.35 -5.71 11.14
CA GLY A 104 1.66 -5.15 12.45
C GLY A 104 1.36 -6.12 13.59
N ASN A 105 0.28 -6.91 13.49
CA ASN A 105 -0.06 -7.92 14.48
C ASN A 105 0.94 -9.09 14.46
N LEU A 106 1.27 -9.61 13.28
CA LEU A 106 2.24 -10.70 13.14
C LEU A 106 3.64 -10.31 13.63
N LEU A 107 4.08 -9.08 13.34
CA LEU A 107 5.37 -8.58 13.84
C LEU A 107 5.37 -8.42 15.37
N LYS A 108 4.25 -8.02 15.98
CA LYS A 108 4.11 -7.95 17.44
C LYS A 108 4.11 -9.34 18.08
N GLU A 109 3.42 -10.30 17.48
CA GLU A 109 3.41 -11.70 17.94
C GLU A 109 4.81 -12.31 17.91
N GLN A 110 5.57 -12.06 16.84
CA GLN A 110 6.98 -12.43 16.74
C GLN A 110 7.84 -11.78 17.82
N ALA A 111 7.68 -10.47 18.05
CA ALA A 111 8.43 -9.79 19.12
C ALA A 111 8.11 -10.33 20.52
N ALA A 112 6.87 -10.76 20.77
CA ALA A 112 6.44 -11.30 22.05
C ALA A 112 6.90 -12.76 22.28
N GLY A 113 6.98 -13.57 21.22
CA GLY A 113 7.43 -14.97 21.28
C GLY A 113 8.94 -15.17 21.44
N VAL A 114 9.72 -14.08 21.44
CA VAL A 114 11.19 -14.08 21.65
C VAL A 114 11.56 -13.77 23.12
N SER A 115 10.57 -13.59 24.01
CA SER A 115 10.73 -13.38 25.46
C SER A 115 10.67 -14.67 26.26
#